data_AF-A0A7J7GG44-F1
#
_entry.id   AF-A0A7J7GG44-F1
#
_cell.length_a   1.000
_cell.length_b   1.000
_cell.length_c   1.000
_cell.angle_alpha   90.00
_cell.angle_beta   90.00
_cell.angle_gamma   90.00
#
_symmetry.space_group_name_H-M   'P 1'
#
loop_
_entity.id
_entity.type
_entity.pdbx_description
1 polymer ?
#
loop_
_entity_poly.entity_id
_entity_poly.type
_entity_poly.pdbx_seq_one_letter_code
_entity_poly.pdbx_strand_id
1 'polypeptide(L)'
;MCSPKSGQLLYNQNPEICGILQLSDEVLAHNILSRLTPRDVASIGSVCRRIRQLTKNDHVRKMVCQNAWGREVTGTLELMTKKLRWGRLARELTTLEAICWRKLTVGGAVEPSRCNFSACAAGNRLVLFGGEGINMQPMADTFVLNLDAANPEWHRLSVESSPPGHWGHTLSFLNGSWLVVFGGCGRQGLLNDVFVLDLDAKRPTWKEVFGGKPPLPRSWHMHRCWRTSE
;
A
#
# COMPACT_ATOMS: atom_id res chain seq x y z
N MET A 1 42.58 -35.73 34.28
CA MET A 1 41.91 -35.16 33.09
C MET A 1 40.40 -35.33 33.26
N CYS A 2 39.64 -34.33 32.82
CA CYS A 2 38.17 -34.24 32.75
C CYS A 2 37.37 -33.96 34.04
N SER A 3 37.16 -32.65 34.22
CA SER A 3 35.90 -31.90 34.44
C SER A 3 35.08 -32.04 35.73
N PRO A 4 34.69 -30.89 36.34
CA PRO A 4 33.82 -30.83 37.50
C PRO A 4 32.33 -30.79 37.14
N LYS A 5 31.53 -31.18 38.13
CA LYS A 5 30.07 -31.23 38.16
C LYS A 5 29.45 -29.82 38.16
N SER A 6 28.43 -29.67 37.31
CA SER A 6 27.19 -28.90 37.50
C SER A 6 27.22 -27.69 38.44
N GLY A 7 27.41 -26.49 37.87
CA GLY A 7 26.91 -25.23 38.42
C GLY A 7 25.89 -24.66 37.45
N GLN A 8 24.60 -24.80 37.77
CA GLN A 8 23.53 -24.09 37.08
C GLN A 8 23.72 -22.58 37.28
N LEU A 9 24.14 -21.87 36.24
CA LEU A 9 23.92 -20.45 36.13
C LEU A 9 22.45 -20.26 35.71
N LEU A 10 21.64 -19.77 36.65
CA LEU A 10 20.31 -19.25 36.38
C LEU A 10 20.45 -18.05 35.42
N TYR A 11 20.38 -18.34 34.12
CA TYR A 11 20.26 -17.33 33.09
C TYR A 11 18.87 -16.70 33.27
N ASN A 12 18.86 -15.50 33.84
CA ASN A 12 17.66 -14.72 34.06
C ASN A 12 17.07 -14.37 32.68
N GLN A 13 16.12 -15.19 32.22
CA GLN A 13 15.37 -14.96 31.00
C GLN A 13 14.41 -13.79 31.23
N ASN A 14 14.91 -12.56 31.06
CA ASN A 14 14.01 -11.45 30.79
C ASN A 14 13.60 -11.56 29.32
N PRO A 15 12.30 -11.73 29.00
CA PRO A 15 11.86 -11.69 27.62
C PRO A 15 12.26 -10.35 27.01
N GLU A 16 12.67 -10.34 25.74
CA GLU A 16 13.06 -9.11 25.03
C GLU A 16 11.88 -8.13 24.96
N ILE A 17 11.71 -7.34 26.02
CA ILE A 17 10.74 -6.26 26.08
C ILE A 17 11.33 -5.14 25.23
N CYS A 18 10.69 -4.87 24.08
CA CYS A 18 11.00 -3.77 23.19
C CYS A 18 11.30 -2.48 23.97
N GLY A 19 12.48 -1.89 23.77
CA GLY A 19 12.99 -0.77 24.58
C GLY A 19 12.06 0.45 24.64
N ILE A 20 11.24 0.66 23.60
CA ILE A 20 10.23 1.72 23.60
C ILE A 20 9.15 1.52 24.67
N LEU A 21 8.84 0.27 25.01
CA LEU A 21 7.87 -0.09 26.05
C LEU A 21 8.46 -0.02 27.46
N GLN A 22 9.74 0.30 27.61
CA GLN A 22 10.38 0.57 28.90
C GLN A 22 10.27 2.04 29.31
N LEU A 23 9.91 2.93 28.37
CA LEU A 23 9.72 4.36 28.64
C LEU A 23 8.47 4.59 29.51
N SER A 24 8.44 5.70 30.24
CA SER A 24 7.25 6.10 31.02
C SER A 24 6.11 6.55 30.12
N ASP A 25 4.88 6.53 30.65
CA ASP A 25 3.70 6.98 29.92
C ASP A 25 3.78 8.46 29.54
N GLU A 26 4.40 9.29 30.38
CA GLU A 26 4.65 10.71 30.12
C GLU A 26 5.62 10.92 28.96
N VAL A 27 6.72 10.15 28.93
CA VAL A 27 7.70 10.23 27.83
C VAL A 27 7.05 9.77 26.53
N LEU A 28 6.30 8.66 26.57
CA LEU A 28 5.54 8.17 25.41
C LEU A 28 4.54 9.21 24.92
N ALA A 29 3.78 9.85 25.82
CA ALA A 29 2.77 10.83 25.46
C ALA A 29 3.37 12.16 24.94
N HIS A 30 4.30 12.76 25.69
CA HIS A 30 4.78 14.12 25.45
C HIS A 30 5.98 14.21 24.51
N ASN A 31 6.81 13.16 24.38
CA ASN A 31 8.01 13.19 23.54
C ASN A 31 7.87 12.36 22.26
N ILE A 32 6.98 11.37 22.25
CA ILE A 32 6.79 10.48 21.09
C ILE A 32 5.45 10.76 20.42
N LEU A 33 4.33 10.47 21.09
CA LEU A 33 2.99 10.60 20.51
C LEU A 33 2.68 12.03 20.07
N SER A 34 3.08 13.04 20.85
CA SER A 34 2.86 14.47 20.54
C SER A 34 3.51 14.94 19.23
N ARG A 35 4.50 14.21 18.70
CA ARG A 35 5.24 14.53 17.46
C ARG A 35 4.66 13.83 16.24
N LEU A 36 3.69 12.94 16.43
CA LEU A 36 3.02 12.20 15.36
C LEU A 36 1.81 12.99 14.84
N THR A 37 1.33 12.63 13.65
CA THR A 37 0.06 13.17 13.14
C THR A 37 -1.14 12.54 13.87
N PRO A 38 -2.32 13.19 13.90
CA PRO A 38 -3.52 12.60 14.51
C PRO A 38 -3.90 11.23 13.90
N ARG A 39 -3.56 11.00 12.63
CA ARG A 39 -3.73 9.72 11.93
C ARG A 39 -2.76 8.66 12.46
N ASP A 40 -1.47 8.99 12.57
CA ASP A 40 -0.45 8.05 13.03
C ASP A 40 -0.66 7.65 14.49
N VAL A 41 -1.12 8.59 15.34
CA VAL A 41 -1.52 8.30 16.72
C VAL A 41 -2.69 7.32 16.78
N ALA A 42 -3.63 7.37 15.82
CA ALA A 42 -4.69 6.38 15.72
C ALA A 42 -4.16 5.01 15.29
N SER A 43 -3.26 4.97 14.31
CA SER A 43 -2.62 3.75 13.80
C SER A 43 -1.76 3.04 14.86
N ILE A 44 -0.89 3.77 15.56
CA ILE A 44 0.02 3.21 16.57
C ILE A 44 -0.75 2.67 17.79
N GLY A 45 -1.96 3.17 18.06
CA GLY A 45 -2.85 2.62 19.07
C GLY A 45 -3.27 1.16 18.84
N SER A 46 -3.04 0.61 17.65
CA SER A 46 -3.33 -0.80 17.34
C SER A 46 -2.23 -1.78 17.77
N VAL A 47 -1.01 -1.30 18.04
CA VAL A 47 0.17 -2.19 18.19
C VAL A 47 0.22 -2.91 19.54
N CYS A 48 -0.23 -2.28 20.63
CA CYS A 48 -0.31 -2.92 21.95
C CYS A 48 -1.35 -2.26 22.86
N ARG A 49 -1.77 -2.97 23.92
CA ARG A 49 -2.81 -2.49 24.86
C ARG A 49 -2.40 -1.20 25.59
N ARG A 50 -1.13 -1.08 25.97
CA ARG A 50 -0.61 0.10 26.68
C ARG A 50 -0.66 1.35 25.81
N ILE A 51 -0.12 1.29 24.59
CA ILE A 51 -0.18 2.41 23.63
C ILE A 51 -1.65 2.70 23.24
N ARG A 52 -2.51 1.68 23.15
CA ARG A 52 -3.95 1.89 22.94
C ARG A 52 -4.60 2.72 24.05
N GLN A 53 -4.19 2.54 25.32
CA GLN A 53 -4.70 3.34 26.43
C GLN A 53 -4.21 4.79 26.36
N LEU A 54 -2.92 5.00 26.08
CA LEU A 54 -2.34 6.34 25.91
C LEU A 54 -2.99 7.11 24.76
N THR A 55 -3.20 6.46 23.62
CA THR A 55 -3.83 7.07 22.44
C THR A 55 -5.34 7.31 22.62
N LYS A 56 -5.97 6.81 23.69
CA LYS A 56 -7.35 7.15 24.07
C LYS A 56 -7.43 8.37 25.00
N ASN A 57 -6.31 8.82 25.56
CA ASN A 57 -6.27 9.99 26.43
C ASN A 57 -6.60 11.24 25.60
N ASP A 58 -7.64 11.97 26.03
CA ASP A 58 -8.15 13.11 25.29
C ASP A 58 -7.20 14.30 25.30
N HIS A 59 -6.41 14.48 26.38
CA HIS A 59 -5.39 15.52 26.46
C HIS A 59 -4.25 15.26 25.48
N VAL A 60 -3.82 14.01 25.36
CA VAL A 60 -2.82 13.59 24.36
C VAL A 60 -3.35 13.85 22.94
N ARG A 61 -4.61 13.50 22.67
CA ARG A 61 -5.26 13.78 21.38
C ARG A 61 -5.34 15.27 21.08
N LYS A 62 -5.74 16.09 22.07
CA LYS A 62 -5.76 17.55 21.94
C LYS A 62 -4.37 18.09 21.63
N MET A 63 -3.35 17.65 22.36
CA MET A 63 -1.97 18.08 22.17
C MET A 63 -1.46 17.76 20.77
N VAL A 64 -1.71 16.53 20.29
CA VAL A 64 -1.37 16.09 18.94
C VAL A 64 -2.08 16.94 17.88
N CYS A 65 -3.40 17.15 18.03
CA CYS A 65 -4.18 18.00 17.14
C CYS A 65 -3.68 19.46 17.17
N GLN A 66 -3.31 19.99 18.32
CA GLN A 66 -2.79 21.34 18.46
C GLN A 66 -1.43 21.51 17.80
N ASN A 67 -0.57 20.49 17.87
CA ASN A 67 0.73 20.50 17.20
C ASN A 67 0.57 20.38 15.67
N ALA A 68 -0.44 19.63 15.20
CA ALA A 68 -0.68 19.41 13.77
C ALA A 68 -1.47 20.55 13.09
N TRP A 69 -2.51 21.08 13.76
CA TRP A 69 -3.46 22.06 13.19
C TRP A 69 -3.26 23.48 13.72
N GLY A 70 -2.41 23.67 14.74
CA GLY A 70 -2.13 24.97 15.34
C GLY A 70 -3.08 25.36 16.48
N ARG A 71 -2.61 26.26 17.35
CA ARG A 71 -3.34 26.71 18.55
C ARG A 71 -4.66 27.39 18.26
N GLU A 72 -4.71 28.25 17.24
CA GLU A 72 -5.91 29.01 16.88
C GLU A 72 -7.04 28.09 16.41
N VAL A 73 -6.77 27.22 15.43
CA VAL A 73 -7.72 26.25 14.90
C VAL A 73 -8.25 25.35 16.00
N THR A 74 -7.36 24.85 16.86
CA THR A 74 -7.71 23.97 17.98
C THR A 74 -8.60 24.69 19.00
N GLY A 75 -8.32 25.96 19.30
CA GLY A 75 -9.15 26.78 20.20
C GLY A 75 -10.55 27.04 19.63
N THR A 76 -10.65 27.36 18.33
CA THR A 76 -11.93 27.53 17.64
C THR A 76 -12.75 26.23 17.64
N LEU A 77 -12.11 25.10 17.33
CA LEU A 77 -12.75 23.78 17.37
C LEU A 77 -13.26 23.45 18.78
N GLU A 78 -12.51 23.76 19.83
CA GLU A 78 -12.93 23.55 21.22
C GLU A 78 -14.19 24.38 21.58
N LEU A 79 -14.26 25.62 21.10
CA LEU A 79 -15.42 26.50 21.28
C LEU A 79 -16.65 26.01 20.53
N MET A 80 -16.47 25.52 19.30
CA MET A 80 -17.56 25.05 18.43
C MET A 80 -18.08 23.67 18.81
N THR A 81 -17.21 22.82 19.38
CA THR A 81 -17.50 21.39 19.55
C THR A 81 -17.48 20.92 20.99
N LYS A 82 -17.79 21.80 21.96
CA LYS A 82 -17.77 21.61 23.44
C LYS A 82 -18.22 20.25 24.01
N LYS A 83 -18.91 19.40 23.25
CA LYS A 83 -19.37 18.06 23.62
C LYS A 83 -18.59 16.89 22.98
N LEU A 84 -17.67 17.15 22.05
CA LEU A 84 -16.94 16.12 21.32
C LEU A 84 -15.53 15.93 21.91
N ARG A 85 -15.16 14.66 22.10
CA ARG A 85 -13.79 14.28 22.48
C ARG A 85 -12.84 14.50 21.30
N TRP A 86 -11.63 14.98 21.58
CA TRP A 86 -10.57 15.17 20.60
C TRP A 86 -10.24 13.91 19.82
N GLY A 87 -10.34 12.72 20.44
CA GLY A 87 -10.18 11.46 19.73
C GLY A 87 -11.18 11.27 18.58
N ARG A 88 -12.44 11.68 18.77
CA ARG A 88 -13.48 11.61 17.73
C ARG A 88 -13.30 12.71 16.70
N LEU A 89 -13.05 13.94 17.15
CA LEU A 89 -12.87 15.09 16.27
C LEU A 89 -11.63 14.96 15.38
N ALA A 90 -10.51 14.47 15.92
CA ALA A 90 -9.34 14.04 15.18
C ALA A 90 -9.69 13.06 14.08
N ARG A 91 -10.48 12.02 14.41
CA ARG A 91 -10.90 11.02 13.45
C ARG A 91 -11.78 11.63 12.36
N GLU A 92 -12.84 12.34 12.71
CA GLU A 92 -13.76 12.93 11.71
C GLU A 92 -13.02 13.89 10.76
N LEU A 93 -12.17 14.79 11.29
CA LEU A 93 -11.45 15.76 10.46
C LEU A 93 -10.34 15.12 9.62
N THR A 94 -9.56 14.18 10.17
CA THR A 94 -8.59 13.43 9.37
C THR A 94 -9.24 12.51 8.35
N THR A 95 -10.43 11.97 8.64
CA THR A 95 -11.20 11.22 7.64
C THR A 95 -11.74 12.14 6.56
N LEU A 96 -12.23 13.34 6.90
CA LEU A 96 -12.73 14.31 5.91
C LEU A 96 -11.61 14.81 4.97
N GLU A 97 -10.41 15.06 5.51
CA GLU A 97 -9.21 15.34 4.70
C GLU A 97 -8.82 14.13 3.82
N ALA A 98 -9.05 12.90 4.28
CA ALA A 98 -8.80 11.69 3.51
C ALA A 98 -9.92 11.35 2.49
N ILE A 99 -11.08 12.01 2.55
CA ILE A 99 -12.25 11.76 1.69
C ILE A 99 -12.30 12.75 0.51
N CYS A 100 -11.46 13.78 0.48
CA CYS A 100 -11.39 14.66 -0.68
C CYS A 100 -10.55 14.02 -1.81
N TRP A 101 -11.11 13.99 -3.02
CA TRP A 101 -10.35 13.65 -4.21
C TRP A 101 -9.32 14.75 -4.47
N ARG A 102 -8.05 14.37 -4.49
CA ARG A 102 -6.96 15.25 -4.90
C ARG A 102 -6.37 14.77 -6.20
N LYS A 103 -6.31 15.66 -7.19
CA LYS A 103 -5.54 15.42 -8.41
C LYS A 103 -4.05 15.46 -8.07
N LEU A 104 -3.37 14.33 -8.24
CA LEU A 104 -1.91 14.29 -8.24
C LEU A 104 -1.42 14.59 -9.67
N THR A 105 -0.65 15.66 -9.82
CA THR A 105 0.04 15.93 -11.09
C THR A 105 1.37 15.19 -11.07
N VAL A 106 1.57 14.32 -12.05
CA VAL A 106 2.78 13.51 -12.24
C VAL A 106 3.41 13.86 -13.59
N GLY A 107 4.71 13.60 -13.74
CA GLY A 107 5.42 13.72 -15.00
C GLY A 107 5.14 12.55 -15.95
N GLY A 108 5.70 12.63 -17.16
CA GLY A 108 5.52 11.59 -18.19
C GLY A 108 4.07 11.48 -18.68
N ALA A 109 3.82 10.50 -19.54
CA ALA A 109 2.49 10.22 -20.08
C ALA A 109 2.35 8.75 -20.47
N VAL A 110 1.12 8.24 -20.40
CA VAL A 110 0.74 6.93 -20.97
C VAL A 110 0.18 7.20 -22.36
N GLU A 111 1.05 7.13 -23.36
CA GLU A 111 0.68 7.34 -24.77
C GLU A 111 0.79 6.05 -25.58
N PRO A 112 -0.07 5.84 -26.60
CA PRO A 112 -1.23 6.66 -26.94
C PRO A 112 -2.37 6.54 -25.90
N SER A 113 -3.30 7.50 -25.94
CA SER A 113 -4.57 7.44 -25.21
C SER A 113 -5.30 6.11 -25.44
N ARG A 114 -5.86 5.55 -24.37
CA ARG A 114 -6.40 4.19 -24.34
C ARG A 114 -7.47 4.01 -23.27
N CYS A 115 -8.36 3.05 -23.48
CA CYS A 115 -9.31 2.56 -22.48
C CYS A 115 -9.08 1.06 -22.23
N ASN A 116 -9.86 0.45 -21.34
CA ASN A 116 -9.91 -1.02 -21.16
C ASN A 116 -8.57 -1.69 -20.81
N PHE A 117 -7.61 -0.89 -20.34
CA PHE A 117 -6.36 -1.34 -19.73
C PHE A 117 -6.64 -1.84 -18.31
N SER A 118 -5.74 -2.63 -17.79
CA SER A 118 -5.73 -2.96 -16.36
C SER A 118 -4.57 -2.30 -15.66
N ALA A 119 -4.80 -1.89 -14.41
CA ALA A 119 -3.80 -1.33 -13.54
C ALA A 119 -3.85 -1.97 -12.16
N CYS A 120 -2.69 -2.11 -11.52
CA CYS A 120 -2.59 -2.60 -10.14
C CYS A 120 -1.48 -1.86 -9.38
N ALA A 121 -1.55 -1.91 -8.04
CA ALA A 121 -0.49 -1.42 -7.18
C ALA A 121 0.44 -2.58 -6.79
N ALA A 122 1.75 -2.36 -6.90
CA ALA A 122 2.82 -3.25 -6.45
C ALA A 122 3.75 -2.48 -5.51
N GLY A 123 3.45 -2.52 -4.20
CA GLY A 123 4.03 -1.61 -3.23
C GLY A 123 3.59 -0.16 -3.52
N ASN A 124 4.55 0.77 -3.57
CA ASN A 124 4.31 2.17 -3.93
C ASN A 124 4.43 2.45 -5.44
N ARG A 125 4.43 1.41 -6.28
CA ARG A 125 4.39 1.55 -7.73
C ARG A 125 3.01 1.25 -8.26
N LEU A 126 2.49 2.11 -9.14
CA LEU A 126 1.34 1.81 -9.98
C LEU A 126 1.83 1.22 -11.29
N VAL A 127 1.25 0.11 -11.70
CA VAL A 127 1.57 -0.56 -12.96
C VAL A 127 0.33 -0.63 -13.82
N LEU A 128 0.49 -0.30 -15.10
CA LEU A 128 -0.53 -0.37 -16.13
C LEU A 128 -0.07 -1.31 -17.23
N PHE A 129 -0.96 -2.15 -17.74
CA PHE A 129 -0.69 -2.98 -18.91
C PHE A 129 -1.80 -2.88 -19.95
N GLY A 130 -1.38 -2.85 -21.21
CA GLY A 130 -2.21 -3.04 -22.38
C GLY A 130 -3.34 -2.01 -22.53
N GLY A 131 -4.52 -2.50 -22.92
CA GLY A 131 -5.69 -1.70 -23.21
C GLY A 131 -5.99 -1.58 -24.70
N GLU A 132 -6.97 -0.75 -25.01
CA GLU A 132 -7.49 -0.50 -26.34
C GLU A 132 -7.20 0.94 -26.71
N GLY A 133 -6.34 1.13 -27.72
CA GLY A 133 -6.02 2.43 -28.29
C GLY A 133 -7.04 2.87 -29.34
N ILE A 134 -6.68 3.91 -30.08
CA ILE A 134 -7.48 4.42 -31.19
C ILE A 134 -7.73 3.31 -32.23
N ASN A 135 -8.92 3.28 -32.83
CA ASN A 135 -9.35 2.27 -33.81
C ASN A 135 -9.32 0.82 -33.28
N MET A 136 -9.66 0.63 -32.00
CA MET A 136 -9.70 -0.69 -31.35
C MET A 136 -8.36 -1.43 -31.36
N GLN A 137 -7.24 -0.70 -31.45
CA GLN A 137 -5.92 -1.33 -31.52
C GLN A 137 -5.53 -1.90 -30.15
N PRO A 138 -5.30 -3.22 -30.03
CA PRO A 138 -4.86 -3.79 -28.76
C PRO A 138 -3.42 -3.38 -28.44
N MET A 139 -3.20 -2.89 -27.23
CA MET A 139 -1.91 -2.42 -26.73
C MET A 139 -1.22 -3.50 -25.90
N ALA A 140 0.11 -3.53 -25.94
CA ALA A 140 0.96 -4.59 -25.38
C ALA A 140 2.10 -4.03 -24.50
N ASP A 141 2.04 -2.77 -24.13
CA ASP A 141 3.08 -2.06 -23.38
C ASP A 141 2.73 -2.01 -21.88
N THR A 142 3.78 -2.02 -21.06
CA THR A 142 3.70 -1.89 -19.61
C THR A 142 4.20 -0.51 -19.21
N PHE A 143 3.45 0.19 -18.37
CA PHE A 143 3.86 1.45 -17.77
C PHE A 143 3.95 1.33 -16.26
N VAL A 144 4.90 2.05 -15.66
CA VAL A 144 5.12 2.08 -14.21
C VAL A 144 5.21 3.53 -13.77
N LEU A 145 4.53 3.85 -12.66
CA LEU A 145 4.63 5.12 -11.96
C LEU A 145 5.08 4.84 -10.53
N ASN A 146 6.25 5.34 -10.17
CA ASN A 146 6.78 5.21 -8.81
C ASN A 146 6.33 6.39 -7.94
N LEU A 147 5.49 6.13 -6.94
CA LEU A 147 4.97 7.16 -6.04
C LEU A 147 5.96 7.58 -4.95
N ASP A 148 7.05 6.83 -4.75
CA ASP A 148 8.13 7.21 -3.82
C ASP A 148 9.10 8.24 -4.41
N ALA A 149 9.05 8.45 -5.73
CA ALA A 149 9.92 9.43 -6.39
C ALA A 149 9.55 10.85 -5.96
N ALA A 150 10.56 11.71 -5.80
CA ALA A 150 10.35 13.13 -5.46
C ALA A 150 9.46 13.84 -6.50
N ASN A 151 9.61 13.47 -7.77
CA ASN A 151 8.76 13.87 -8.88
C ASN A 151 8.24 12.59 -9.56
N PRO A 152 7.09 12.03 -9.12
CA PRO A 152 6.54 10.82 -9.72
C PRO A 152 6.25 11.06 -11.20
N GLU A 153 6.64 10.12 -12.05
CA GLU A 153 6.39 10.19 -13.49
C GLU A 153 6.07 8.82 -14.09
N TRP A 154 5.24 8.81 -15.12
CA TRP A 154 4.94 7.59 -15.88
C TRP A 154 6.10 7.24 -16.80
N HIS A 155 6.58 6.00 -16.68
CA HIS A 155 7.58 5.45 -17.57
C HIS A 155 7.07 4.20 -18.25
N ARG A 156 7.38 4.07 -19.55
CA ARG A 156 7.24 2.80 -20.25
C ARG A 156 8.34 1.86 -19.77
N LEU A 157 7.95 0.71 -19.24
CA LEU A 157 8.88 -0.33 -18.83
C LEU A 157 9.46 -1.00 -20.09
N SER A 158 10.79 -1.02 -20.21
CA SER A 158 11.47 -1.80 -21.24
C SER A 158 11.44 -3.27 -20.85
N VAL A 159 10.68 -4.07 -21.61
CA VAL A 159 10.60 -5.52 -21.44
C VAL A 159 11.22 -6.22 -22.64
N GLU A 160 11.92 -7.34 -22.42
CA GLU A 160 12.51 -8.11 -23.54
C GLU A 160 11.45 -8.76 -24.41
N SER A 161 10.39 -9.25 -23.76
CA SER A 161 9.23 -9.86 -24.38
C SER A 161 7.98 -9.37 -23.66
N SER A 162 6.94 -9.12 -24.46
CA SER A 162 5.63 -8.68 -23.97
C SER A 162 4.54 -9.62 -24.48
N PRO A 163 3.45 -9.81 -23.72
CA PRO A 163 2.27 -10.52 -24.18
C PRO A 163 1.72 -9.84 -25.45
N PRO A 164 1.00 -10.58 -26.30
CA PRO A 164 0.22 -9.97 -27.36
C PRO A 164 -0.71 -8.89 -26.82
N GLY A 165 -0.94 -7.84 -27.61
CA GLY A 165 -1.78 -6.74 -27.16
C GLY A 165 -3.21 -7.21 -26.89
N HIS A 166 -3.74 -6.81 -25.72
CA HIS A 166 -5.10 -7.16 -25.32
C HIS A 166 -5.75 -6.10 -24.42
N TRP A 167 -7.08 -6.14 -24.36
CA TRP A 167 -7.93 -5.24 -23.59
C TRP A 167 -9.01 -6.03 -22.84
N GLY A 168 -9.59 -5.43 -21.78
CA GLY A 168 -10.56 -6.10 -20.92
C GLY A 168 -9.98 -7.33 -20.19
N HIS A 169 -8.65 -7.43 -20.11
CA HIS A 169 -7.91 -8.42 -19.34
C HIS A 169 -7.84 -7.99 -17.87
N THR A 170 -7.31 -8.85 -17.01
CA THR A 170 -7.02 -8.48 -15.61
C THR A 170 -5.52 -8.42 -15.37
N LEU A 171 -5.08 -7.45 -14.56
CA LEU A 171 -3.72 -7.33 -14.04
C LEU A 171 -3.78 -7.41 -12.52
N SER A 172 -2.95 -8.25 -11.89
CA SER A 172 -2.94 -8.42 -10.44
C SER A 172 -1.53 -8.56 -9.91
N PHE A 173 -1.31 -7.99 -8.72
CA PHE A 173 -0.10 -8.23 -7.94
C PHE A 173 -0.20 -9.57 -7.19
N LEU A 174 0.85 -10.38 -7.25
CA LEU A 174 0.93 -11.68 -6.58
C LEU A 174 1.67 -11.56 -5.23
N ASN A 175 3.00 -11.46 -5.27
CA ASN A 175 3.87 -11.33 -4.12
C ASN A 175 5.21 -10.70 -4.52
N GLY A 176 5.94 -10.13 -3.55
CA GLY A 176 7.21 -9.44 -3.81
C GLY A 176 7.08 -8.33 -4.85
N SER A 177 7.49 -8.65 -6.07
CA SER A 177 7.49 -7.81 -7.28
C SER A 177 6.74 -8.46 -8.46
N TRP A 178 6.11 -9.62 -8.24
CA TRP A 178 5.48 -10.41 -9.28
C TRP A 178 4.07 -9.93 -9.61
N LEU A 179 3.82 -9.82 -10.91
CA LEU A 179 2.54 -9.50 -11.51
C LEU A 179 2.03 -10.69 -12.30
N VAL A 180 0.71 -10.77 -12.43
CA VAL A 180 0.02 -11.70 -13.33
C VAL A 180 -0.98 -10.96 -14.20
N VAL A 181 -1.01 -11.32 -15.47
CA VAL A 181 -2.01 -10.93 -16.45
C VAL A 181 -2.79 -12.16 -16.86
N PHE A 182 -4.11 -12.03 -16.98
CA PHE A 182 -4.97 -13.12 -17.43
C PHE A 182 -6.09 -12.66 -18.36
N GLY A 183 -6.23 -13.39 -19.47
CA GLY A 183 -7.35 -13.32 -20.40
C GLY A 183 -7.47 -11.98 -21.13
N GLY A 184 -8.71 -11.58 -21.39
CA GLY A 184 -9.03 -10.38 -22.16
C GLY A 184 -9.44 -10.68 -23.60
N CYS A 185 -9.29 -9.69 -24.47
CA CYS A 185 -9.56 -9.79 -25.89
C CYS A 185 -8.38 -9.20 -26.66
N GLY A 186 -7.82 -9.98 -27.58
CA GLY A 186 -6.77 -9.55 -28.50
C GLY A 186 -7.28 -9.46 -29.93
N ARG A 187 -6.36 -9.38 -30.90
CA ARG A 187 -6.72 -9.34 -32.33
C ARG A 187 -7.46 -10.60 -32.81
N GLN A 188 -7.22 -11.74 -32.16
CA GLN A 188 -7.80 -13.03 -32.52
C GLN A 188 -9.09 -13.36 -31.73
N GLY A 189 -9.58 -12.41 -30.92
CA GLY A 189 -10.76 -12.60 -30.08
C GLY A 189 -10.42 -12.82 -28.61
N LEU A 190 -11.28 -13.54 -27.91
CA LEU A 190 -11.17 -13.79 -26.46
C LEU A 190 -9.95 -14.64 -26.12
N LEU A 191 -9.31 -14.31 -25.01
CA LEU A 191 -8.09 -14.95 -24.52
C LEU A 191 -8.32 -15.64 -23.17
N ASN A 192 -7.55 -16.69 -22.91
CA ASN A 192 -7.39 -17.36 -21.61
C ASN A 192 -5.91 -17.58 -21.26
N ASP A 193 -5.02 -16.82 -21.89
CA ASP A 193 -3.59 -16.84 -21.66
C ASP A 193 -3.24 -16.24 -20.30
N VAL A 194 -2.13 -16.69 -19.73
CA VAL A 194 -1.60 -16.24 -18.45
C VAL A 194 -0.17 -15.80 -18.66
N PHE A 195 0.16 -14.58 -18.24
CA PHE A 195 1.52 -14.08 -18.27
C PHE A 195 1.94 -13.58 -16.89
N VAL A 196 3.20 -13.80 -16.53
CA VAL A 196 3.79 -13.28 -15.29
C VAL A 196 5.01 -12.42 -15.56
N LEU A 197 5.21 -11.40 -14.73
CA LEU A 197 6.34 -10.48 -14.80
C LEU A 197 6.90 -10.22 -13.40
N ASP A 198 8.21 -10.33 -13.25
CA ASP A 198 8.92 -9.79 -12.09
C ASP A 198 9.37 -8.35 -12.38
N LEU A 199 8.80 -7.39 -11.65
CA LEU A 199 9.12 -5.95 -11.80
C LEU A 199 10.54 -5.58 -11.36
N ASP A 200 11.16 -6.35 -10.46
CA ASP A 200 12.47 -6.04 -9.89
C ASP A 200 13.60 -6.81 -10.57
N ALA A 201 13.27 -7.64 -11.56
CA ALA A 201 14.25 -8.30 -12.39
C ALA A 201 15.13 -7.26 -13.12
N LYS A 202 16.46 -7.53 -13.20
CA LYS A 202 17.40 -6.67 -13.95
C LYS A 202 16.98 -6.44 -15.40
N ARG A 203 16.32 -7.43 -16.00
CA ARG A 203 15.74 -7.36 -17.34
C ARG A 203 14.31 -7.90 -17.27
N PRO A 204 13.32 -7.04 -16.97
CA PRO A 204 11.92 -7.45 -16.83
C PRO A 204 11.43 -8.09 -18.13
N THR A 205 10.79 -9.25 -18.02
CA THR A 205 10.30 -10.02 -19.18
C THR A 205 9.01 -10.71 -18.81
N TRP A 206 7.96 -10.52 -19.61
CA TRP A 206 6.74 -11.28 -19.45
C TRP A 206 6.94 -12.72 -19.92
N LYS A 207 6.54 -13.67 -19.08
CA LYS A 207 6.64 -15.10 -19.37
C LYS A 207 5.24 -15.70 -19.40
N GLU A 208 4.92 -16.38 -20.48
CA GLU A 208 3.68 -17.14 -20.57
C GLU A 208 3.75 -18.34 -19.61
N VAL A 209 2.68 -18.56 -18.87
CA VAL A 209 2.55 -19.68 -17.94
C VAL A 209 1.60 -20.69 -18.55
N PHE A 210 2.12 -21.89 -18.78
CA PHE A 210 1.33 -23.04 -19.22
C PHE A 210 1.02 -23.92 -18.01
N GLY A 211 -0.23 -24.36 -17.89
CA GLY A 211 -0.61 -25.28 -16.83
C GLY A 211 -2.05 -25.77 -16.94
N GLY A 212 -2.29 -26.97 -16.42
CA GLY A 212 -3.62 -27.55 -16.18
C GLY A 212 -4.63 -27.48 -17.33
N LYS A 213 -5.92 -27.52 -16.98
CA LYS A 213 -7.02 -27.21 -17.89
C LYS A 213 -7.36 -25.72 -17.72
N PRO A 214 -6.93 -24.83 -18.63
CA PRO A 214 -7.24 -23.42 -18.50
C PRO A 214 -8.75 -23.21 -18.57
N PRO A 215 -9.30 -22.23 -17.84
CA PRO A 215 -10.71 -21.85 -17.97
C PRO A 215 -11.00 -21.35 -19.39
N LEU A 216 -12.29 -21.27 -19.73
CA LEU A 216 -12.72 -20.71 -21.01
C LEU A 216 -12.25 -19.25 -21.17
N PRO A 217 -11.88 -18.83 -22.40
CA PRO A 217 -11.54 -17.44 -22.72
C PRO A 217 -12.59 -16.44 -22.27
N ARG A 218 -12.15 -15.29 -21.75
CA ARG A 218 -13.05 -14.27 -21.17
C ARG A 218 -12.40 -12.89 -21.16
N SER A 219 -13.24 -11.86 -21.33
CA SER A 219 -12.91 -10.45 -21.15
C SER A 219 -13.87 -9.79 -20.17
N TRP A 220 -13.54 -8.59 -19.69
CA TRP A 220 -14.39 -7.79 -18.78
C TRP A 220 -14.71 -8.47 -17.45
N HIS A 221 -13.82 -9.36 -17.02
CA HIS A 221 -13.95 -10.10 -15.78
C HIS A 221 -13.18 -9.42 -14.66
N MET A 222 -13.51 -9.74 -13.41
CA MET A 222 -12.77 -9.29 -12.23
C MET A 222 -11.87 -10.43 -11.75
N HIS A 223 -10.62 -10.09 -11.41
CA HIS A 223 -9.69 -11.00 -10.76
C HIS A 223 -9.25 -10.41 -9.42
N ARG A 224 -9.08 -11.26 -8.41
CA ARG A 224 -8.57 -10.87 -7.11
C ARG A 224 -7.64 -11.96 -6.59
N CYS A 225 -6.37 -11.61 -6.38
CA CYS A 225 -5.41 -12.50 -5.73
C CYS A 225 -5.52 -12.36 -4.21
N TRP A 226 -5.63 -13.48 -3.50
CA TRP A 226 -5.60 -13.53 -2.04
C TRP A 226 -4.38 -14.31 -1.59
N ARG A 227 -3.65 -13.82 -0.59
CA ARG A 227 -2.67 -14.67 0.11
C ARG A 227 -3.39 -15.51 1.14
N THR A 228 -3.26 -16.82 1.05
CA THR A 228 -3.48 -17.69 2.21
C THR A 228 -2.26 -17.55 3.11
N SER A 229 -2.46 -17.17 4.37
CA SER A 229 -1.43 -17.26 5.39
C SER A 229 -1.21 -18.75 5.69
N GLU A 230 -0.05 -19.27 5.31
CA GLU A 230 0.53 -20.45 5.97
C GLU A 230 1.35 -20.01 7.18
#